data_AF-A0A956AHH9-F1
#
_entry.id   AF-A0A956AHH9-F1
#
_cell.length_a   1.000
_cell.length_b   1.000
_cell.length_c   1.000
_cell.angle_alpha   90.00
_cell.angle_beta   90.00
_cell.angle_gamma   90.00
#
_symmetry.space_group_name_H-M   'P 1'
#
loop_
_entity.id
_entity.type
_entity.pdbx_description
1 polymer ?
#
loop_
_entity_poly.entity_id
_entity_poly.type
_entity_poly.pdbx_seq_one_letter_code
_entity_poly.pdbx_strand_id
1 'polypeptide(L)'
;MRLLCLAALVGGLIASAHAAPPGDADAAPAAKTGVSSILGTLDWGVSTTAVLKSLEDELEARYDERLRKADTLDVDRILRLKRADLKQIKDSLVRFDGQRTGFEASIVAEDFRSGNGEAMLKVEDGPAQRYFFFKDEQLWKVLVIYSSNVARQLDFAGFVGQVEGKRGKAASRQMDPKDAKRLMSATWEDDLTRLVVQDRSLFGTYAMMFLDKARGVPIEEGRAPRANALQPVADARADSMIADIMAEGGGAENNVVDKITGQAHAVELEMGGGDLLPLRR
;
A
#
# COMPACT_ATOMS: atom_id res chain seq x y z
N MET A 1 -23.24 -24.54 77.89
CA MET A 1 -22.02 -25.33 78.21
C MET A 1 -20.93 -24.91 77.24
N ARG A 2 -19.81 -24.37 77.78
CA ARG A 2 -18.40 -24.47 77.32
C ARG A 2 -18.10 -24.15 75.83
N LEU A 3 -17.07 -23.41 75.44
CA LEU A 3 -15.91 -22.78 76.07
C LEU A 3 -15.27 -21.86 75.00
N LEU A 4 -14.56 -20.83 75.44
CA LEU A 4 -13.66 -20.00 74.64
C LEU A 4 -12.68 -20.82 73.78
N CYS A 5 -12.32 -20.28 72.61
CA CYS A 5 -10.91 -20.22 72.22
C CYS A 5 -10.62 -18.95 71.42
N LEU A 6 -9.79 -18.12 72.03
CA LEU A 6 -9.21 -16.88 71.55
C LEU A 6 -7.98 -17.23 70.70
N ALA A 7 -7.87 -16.71 69.48
CA ALA A 7 -6.61 -16.67 68.75
C ALA A 7 -6.52 -15.34 68.01
N ALA A 8 -5.78 -14.41 68.62
CA ALA A 8 -5.28 -13.22 67.97
C ALA A 8 -4.11 -13.61 67.06
N LEU A 9 -4.12 -13.14 65.82
CA LEU A 9 -2.91 -13.06 65.01
C LEU A 9 -2.85 -11.72 64.31
N VAL A 10 -1.81 -10.99 64.69
CA VAL A 10 -1.32 -9.72 64.16
C VAL A 10 -0.63 -9.98 62.83
N GLY A 11 -0.78 -9.06 61.87
CA GLY A 11 0.28 -8.79 60.90
C GLY A 11 -0.14 -8.59 59.45
N GLY A 12 0.12 -7.39 58.93
CA GLY A 12 0.45 -7.19 57.51
C GLY A 12 -0.55 -6.40 56.69
N LEU A 13 -0.52 -5.05 56.81
CA LEU A 13 -0.87 -4.19 55.68
C LEU A 13 0.11 -4.49 54.53
N ILE A 14 -0.34 -5.14 53.47
CA ILE A 14 0.37 -5.13 52.19
C ILE A 14 -0.19 -3.95 51.42
N ALA A 15 0.54 -2.84 51.44
CA ALA A 15 0.36 -1.77 50.48
C ALA A 15 0.71 -2.31 49.09
N SER A 16 -0.29 -2.57 48.25
CA SER A 16 -0.09 -2.81 46.83
C SER A 16 0.40 -1.50 46.18
N ALA A 17 1.71 -1.34 46.11
CA ALA A 17 2.34 -0.36 45.23
C ALA A 17 1.99 -0.75 43.78
N HIS A 18 1.18 0.08 43.13
CA HIS A 18 0.95 0.04 41.69
C HIS A 18 2.29 0.35 41.00
N ALA A 19 3.03 -0.70 40.63
CA ALA A 19 4.19 -0.55 39.77
C ALA A 19 3.69 -0.13 38.39
N ALA A 20 4.13 1.03 37.92
CA ALA A 20 3.96 1.48 36.55
C ALA A 20 4.56 0.44 35.59
N PRO A 21 3.98 0.23 34.39
CA PRO A 21 4.58 -0.67 33.41
C PRO A 21 5.99 -0.14 33.03
N PRO A 22 6.98 -1.03 32.89
CA PRO A 22 8.31 -0.63 32.45
C PRO A 22 8.21 -0.03 31.04
N GLY A 23 8.72 1.19 30.91
CA GLY A 23 8.75 1.93 29.66
C GLY A 23 9.49 1.15 28.58
N ASP A 24 8.96 1.29 27.35
CA ASP A 24 9.48 0.72 26.13
C ASP A 24 11.00 0.95 26.04
N ALA A 25 11.74 -0.14 26.21
CA ALA A 25 13.13 -0.18 25.81
C ALA A 25 13.15 0.02 24.28
N ASP A 26 13.86 1.06 23.86
CA ASP A 26 14.14 1.47 22.50
C ASP A 26 14.59 0.26 21.66
N ALA A 27 13.63 -0.42 21.04
CA ALA A 27 13.88 -1.50 20.11
C ALA A 27 14.43 -0.85 18.85
N ALA A 28 15.72 -1.07 18.58
CA ALA A 28 16.35 -0.59 17.37
C ALA A 28 15.45 -0.93 16.16
N PRO A 29 15.14 0.05 15.29
CA PRO A 29 14.21 -0.17 14.19
C PRO A 29 14.72 -1.34 13.36
N ALA A 30 13.90 -2.39 13.24
CA ALA A 30 14.24 -3.55 12.43
C ALA A 30 14.56 -3.09 11.01
N ALA A 31 15.67 -3.57 10.46
CA ALA A 31 16.14 -3.14 9.15
C ALA A 31 15.10 -3.52 8.07
N LYS A 32 14.54 -2.50 7.39
CA LYS A 32 13.57 -2.67 6.29
C LYS A 32 14.28 -3.19 5.04
N THR A 33 14.51 -4.49 4.99
CA THR A 33 15.07 -5.18 3.83
C THR A 33 13.98 -5.99 3.11
N GLY A 34 14.23 -6.43 1.88
CA GLY A 34 13.30 -7.31 1.16
C GLY A 34 11.93 -6.66 0.88
N VAL A 35 10.86 -7.21 1.46
CA VAL A 35 9.47 -6.81 1.18
C VAL A 35 9.15 -5.44 1.80
N SER A 36 9.63 -5.21 3.02
CA SER A 36 9.40 -4.01 3.84
C SER A 36 10.02 -2.73 3.26
N SER A 37 10.89 -2.86 2.26
CA SER A 37 11.48 -1.73 1.53
C SER A 37 10.44 -0.77 0.94
N ILE A 38 9.22 -1.24 0.66
CA ILE A 38 8.13 -0.41 0.12
C ILE A 38 7.72 0.74 1.03
N LEU A 39 7.94 0.60 2.34
CA LEU A 39 7.57 1.62 3.31
C LEU A 39 8.50 2.84 3.26
N GLY A 40 9.69 2.70 2.68
CA GLY A 40 10.70 3.75 2.68
C GLY A 40 11.01 4.22 4.11
N THR A 41 10.66 5.46 4.40
CA THR A 41 10.84 6.08 5.72
C THR A 41 9.74 5.71 6.73
N LEU A 42 8.60 5.19 6.28
CA LEU A 42 7.46 4.85 7.13
C LEU A 42 7.69 3.54 7.89
N ASP A 43 7.14 3.44 9.09
CA ASP A 43 7.04 2.19 9.84
C ASP A 43 5.58 1.69 9.83
N TRP A 44 5.39 0.39 10.06
CA TRP A 44 4.05 -0.11 10.37
C TRP A 44 3.54 0.51 11.68
N GLY A 45 2.22 0.64 11.80
CA GLY A 45 1.58 1.19 12.99
C GLY A 45 1.59 2.72 13.10
N VAL A 46 2.32 3.44 12.23
CA VAL A 46 2.36 4.91 12.25
C VAL A 46 0.99 5.52 11.96
N SER A 47 0.80 6.75 12.44
CA SER A 47 -0.49 7.43 12.32
C SER A 47 -0.79 7.93 10.91
N THR A 48 -2.07 8.18 10.63
CA THR A 48 -2.47 8.84 9.38
C THR A 48 -1.75 10.18 9.18
N THR A 49 -1.57 10.96 10.24
CA THR A 49 -0.80 12.22 10.19
C THR A 49 0.66 12.00 9.83
N ALA A 50 1.28 10.93 10.35
CA ALA A 50 2.67 10.59 10.02
C ALA A 50 2.81 10.15 8.55
N VAL A 51 1.87 9.35 8.04
CA VAL A 51 1.84 8.98 6.61
C VAL A 51 1.63 10.20 5.73
N LEU A 52 0.65 11.06 6.06
CA LEU A 52 0.42 12.32 5.34
C LEU A 52 1.70 13.15 5.29
N LYS A 53 2.35 13.35 6.44
CA LYS A 53 3.60 14.11 6.50
C LYS A 53 4.70 13.50 5.61
N SER A 54 4.88 12.18 5.62
CA SER A 54 5.87 11.54 4.75
C SER A 54 5.56 11.77 3.27
N LEU A 55 4.28 11.69 2.88
CA LEU A 55 3.86 11.95 1.51
C LEU A 55 4.04 13.41 1.10
N GLU A 56 3.81 14.34 2.03
CA GLU A 56 4.12 15.75 1.83
C GLU A 56 5.61 15.94 1.59
N ASP A 57 6.46 15.41 2.48
CA ASP A 57 7.92 15.53 2.40
C ASP A 57 8.46 14.93 1.07
N GLU A 58 7.92 13.79 0.63
CA GLU A 58 8.25 13.18 -0.68
C GLU A 58 7.78 14.05 -1.86
N LEU A 59 6.59 14.65 -1.77
CA LEU A 59 6.08 15.57 -2.79
C LEU A 59 6.98 16.82 -2.88
N GLU A 60 7.35 17.39 -1.74
CA GLU A 60 8.23 18.55 -1.68
C GLU A 60 9.58 18.25 -2.35
N ALA A 61 10.22 17.13 -1.99
CA ALA A 61 11.49 16.73 -2.58
C ALA A 61 11.41 16.58 -4.12
N ARG A 62 10.33 15.98 -4.63
CA ARG A 62 10.11 15.85 -6.09
C ARG A 62 9.94 17.20 -6.77
N TYR A 63 9.21 18.13 -6.16
CA TYR A 63 8.97 19.46 -6.73
C TYR A 63 10.18 20.37 -6.61
N ASP A 64 10.94 20.29 -5.53
CA ASP A 64 12.19 21.04 -5.36
C ASP A 64 13.20 20.67 -6.45
N GLU A 65 13.30 19.38 -6.78
CA GLU A 65 14.16 18.92 -7.87
C GLU A 65 13.69 19.44 -9.24
N ARG A 66 12.37 19.50 -9.48
CA ARG A 66 11.81 20.10 -10.70
C ARG A 66 12.08 21.60 -10.76
N LEU A 67 11.95 22.31 -9.64
CA LEU A 67 12.19 23.75 -9.54
C LEU A 67 13.67 24.10 -9.79
N ARG A 68 14.62 23.28 -9.29
CA ARG A 68 16.05 23.47 -9.57
C ARG A 68 16.38 23.39 -11.06
N LYS A 69 15.61 22.62 -11.82
CA LYS A 69 15.79 22.40 -13.27
C LYS A 69 14.88 23.29 -14.14
N ALA A 70 14.03 24.11 -13.52
CA ALA A 70 13.00 24.85 -14.23
C ALA A 70 13.52 26.19 -14.76
N ASP A 71 13.04 26.56 -15.96
CA ASP A 71 13.17 27.92 -16.46
C ASP A 71 12.27 28.88 -15.70
N THR A 72 12.62 30.17 -15.67
CA THR A 72 11.90 31.22 -14.93
C THR A 72 10.41 31.29 -15.30
N LEU A 73 10.04 30.95 -16.54
CA LEU A 73 8.65 30.96 -17.02
C LEU A 73 7.82 29.78 -16.49
N ASP A 74 8.46 28.70 -16.05
CA ASP A 74 7.78 27.48 -15.60
C ASP A 74 7.63 27.39 -14.07
N VAL A 75 8.37 28.21 -13.32
CA VAL A 75 8.35 28.23 -11.84
C VAL A 75 6.93 28.38 -11.30
N ASP A 76 6.16 29.37 -11.79
CA ASP A 76 4.78 29.61 -11.32
C ASP A 76 3.85 28.42 -11.61
N ARG A 77 4.01 27.80 -12.79
CA ARG A 77 3.24 26.60 -13.17
C ARG A 77 3.55 25.45 -12.22
N ILE A 78 4.83 25.21 -11.94
CA ILE A 78 5.30 24.14 -11.05
C ILE A 78 4.79 24.36 -9.62
N LEU A 79 4.85 25.58 -9.09
CA LEU A 79 4.32 25.90 -7.77
C LEU A 79 2.80 25.76 -7.65
N ARG A 80 2.05 26.01 -8.73
CA ARG A 80 0.60 25.77 -8.78
C ARG A 80 0.30 24.27 -8.76
N LEU A 81 1.04 23.48 -9.52
CA LEU A 81 0.90 22.01 -9.53
C LEU A 81 1.25 21.42 -8.16
N LYS A 82 2.35 21.85 -7.52
CA LYS A 82 2.71 21.44 -6.15
C LYS A 82 1.54 21.65 -5.17
N ARG A 83 0.91 22.82 -5.22
CA ARG A 83 -0.23 23.17 -4.36
C ARG A 83 -1.47 22.32 -4.65
N ALA A 84 -1.74 22.01 -5.91
CA ALA A 84 -2.85 21.14 -6.30
C ALA A 84 -2.64 19.71 -5.81
N ASP A 85 -1.45 19.15 -6.03
CA ASP A 85 -1.11 17.78 -5.61
C ASP A 85 -1.14 17.65 -4.07
N LEU A 86 -0.61 18.65 -3.35
CA LEU A 86 -0.66 18.69 -1.89
C LEU A 86 -2.10 18.70 -1.38
N LYS A 87 -2.97 19.48 -2.02
CA LYS A 87 -4.39 19.52 -1.68
C LYS A 87 -5.06 18.17 -1.94
N GLN A 88 -4.75 17.54 -3.08
CA GLN A 88 -5.30 16.23 -3.44
C GLN A 88 -4.89 15.14 -2.43
N ILE A 89 -3.64 15.12 -1.97
CA ILE A 89 -3.18 14.16 -0.94
C ILE A 89 -3.93 14.37 0.38
N LYS A 90 -4.18 15.62 0.78
CA LYS A 90 -4.95 15.91 2.01
C LYS A 90 -6.40 15.49 1.91
N ASP A 91 -7.02 15.77 0.77
CA ASP A 91 -8.42 15.48 0.50
C ASP A 91 -8.68 13.98 0.25
N SER A 92 -7.64 13.19 0.00
CA SER A 92 -7.77 11.77 -0.30
C SER A 92 -7.92 10.88 0.94
N LEU A 93 -7.85 11.46 2.15
CA LEU A 93 -8.16 10.75 3.38
C LEU A 93 -9.67 10.51 3.49
N VAL A 94 -10.03 9.22 3.52
CA VAL A 94 -11.40 8.74 3.64
C VAL A 94 -11.52 7.92 4.91
N ARG A 95 -12.54 8.21 5.73
CA ARG A 95 -12.89 7.42 6.92
C ARG A 95 -14.11 6.57 6.60
N PHE A 96 -14.06 5.29 6.97
CA PHE A 96 -15.17 4.36 6.78
C PHE A 96 -15.94 4.22 8.10
N ASP A 97 -16.64 5.28 8.51
CA ASP A 97 -17.33 5.39 9.80
C ASP A 97 -18.77 4.86 9.81
N GLY A 98 -19.19 4.19 8.73
CA GLY A 98 -20.57 3.74 8.53
C GLY A 98 -21.29 4.52 7.43
N GLN A 99 -20.80 5.70 7.06
CA GLN A 99 -21.35 6.46 5.94
C GLN A 99 -20.87 5.88 4.59
N ARG A 100 -21.69 6.06 3.55
CA ARG A 100 -21.30 5.69 2.18
C ARG A 100 -20.27 6.66 1.65
N THR A 101 -19.14 6.14 1.21
CA THR A 101 -18.00 6.92 0.72
C THR A 101 -17.89 6.89 -0.81
N GLY A 102 -18.56 5.94 -1.46
CA GLY A 102 -18.45 5.65 -2.90
C GLY A 102 -17.43 4.55 -3.21
N PHE A 103 -16.52 4.25 -2.27
CA PHE A 103 -15.56 3.15 -2.42
C PHE A 103 -16.19 1.77 -2.23
N GLU A 104 -17.44 1.69 -1.78
CA GLU A 104 -18.14 0.41 -1.60
C GLU A 104 -18.40 -0.32 -2.92
N ALA A 105 -18.35 0.38 -4.06
CA ALA A 105 -18.50 -0.18 -5.40
C ALA A 105 -17.24 -0.02 -6.27
N SER A 106 -16.08 0.28 -5.66
CA SER A 106 -14.80 0.41 -6.38
C SER A 106 -13.95 -0.86 -6.31
N ILE A 107 -12.79 -0.85 -6.98
CA ILE A 107 -11.85 -1.98 -6.98
C ILE A 107 -11.25 -2.31 -5.61
N VAL A 108 -11.33 -1.36 -4.67
CA VAL A 108 -10.88 -1.54 -3.27
C VAL A 108 -12.04 -1.87 -2.34
N ALA A 109 -13.24 -2.13 -2.85
CA ALA A 109 -14.42 -2.42 -2.04
C ALA A 109 -14.18 -3.58 -1.06
N GLU A 110 -13.44 -4.61 -1.46
CA GLU A 110 -13.17 -5.77 -0.61
C GLU A 110 -12.10 -5.48 0.46
N ASP A 111 -11.33 -4.39 0.30
CA ASP A 111 -10.14 -4.09 1.08
C ASP A 111 -10.40 -3.31 2.38
N PHE A 112 -11.62 -2.84 2.63
CA PHE A 112 -11.97 -2.15 3.89
C PHE A 112 -13.23 -2.69 4.57
N ARG A 113 -13.52 -2.24 5.79
CA ARG A 113 -14.77 -2.48 6.52
C ARG A 113 -15.31 -1.18 7.08
N SER A 114 -16.59 -0.89 6.79
CA SER A 114 -17.27 0.30 7.28
C SER A 114 -17.72 0.13 8.73
N GLY A 115 -17.65 1.20 9.52
CA GLY A 115 -18.04 1.24 10.93
C GLY A 115 -17.07 0.56 11.89
N ASN A 116 -15.82 0.27 11.48
CA ASN A 116 -14.87 -0.53 12.26
C ASN A 116 -13.52 0.15 12.49
N GLY A 117 -13.51 1.48 12.59
CA GLY A 117 -12.29 2.25 12.83
C GLY A 117 -11.31 2.26 11.66
N GLU A 118 -11.73 1.84 10.46
CA GLU A 118 -10.88 1.84 9.28
C GLU A 118 -10.93 3.18 8.54
N ALA A 119 -9.78 3.54 7.98
CA ALA A 119 -9.59 4.69 7.12
C ALA A 119 -8.63 4.34 5.99
N MET A 120 -8.63 5.16 4.94
CA MET A 120 -7.79 4.97 3.77
C MET A 120 -7.30 6.31 3.24
N LEU A 121 -6.07 6.35 2.75
CA LEU A 121 -5.52 7.46 2.01
C LEU A 121 -5.12 6.97 0.62
N LYS A 122 -5.57 7.67 -0.43
CA LYS A 122 -5.23 7.35 -1.84
C LYS A 122 -4.15 8.30 -2.36
N VAL A 123 -3.17 7.75 -3.07
CA VAL A 123 -2.13 8.51 -3.78
C VAL A 123 -1.98 7.96 -5.20
N GLU A 124 -1.87 8.86 -6.17
CA GLU A 124 -1.49 8.49 -7.53
C GLU A 124 0.02 8.14 -7.58
N ASP A 125 0.35 6.99 -8.14
CA ASP A 125 1.70 6.41 -8.14
C ASP A 125 2.11 5.99 -9.56
N GLY A 126 2.10 6.97 -10.46
CA GLY A 126 2.40 6.76 -11.88
C GLY A 126 1.37 5.86 -12.56
N PRO A 127 1.74 4.67 -13.08
CA PRO A 127 0.80 3.74 -13.73
C PRO A 127 -0.04 2.93 -12.72
N ALA A 128 0.12 3.18 -11.43
CA ALA A 128 -0.55 2.49 -10.34
C ALA A 128 -1.20 3.49 -9.37
N GLN A 129 -2.12 2.98 -8.57
CA GLN A 129 -2.70 3.70 -7.45
C GLN A 129 -2.29 3.03 -6.15
N ARG A 130 -1.79 3.84 -5.22
CA ARG A 130 -1.35 3.38 -3.90
C ARG A 130 -2.36 3.82 -2.85
N TYR A 131 -2.76 2.87 -2.03
CA TYR A 131 -3.72 3.05 -0.95
C TYR A 131 -3.08 2.66 0.38
N PHE A 132 -3.07 3.59 1.33
CA PHE A 132 -2.65 3.34 2.70
C PHE A 132 -3.88 3.11 3.56
N PHE A 133 -4.00 1.94 4.17
CA PHE A 133 -5.11 1.56 5.02
C PHE A 133 -4.72 1.62 6.48
N PHE A 134 -5.61 2.24 7.25
CA PHE A 134 -5.47 2.44 8.67
C PHE A 134 -6.58 1.68 9.39
N LYS A 135 -6.30 1.26 10.61
CA LYS A 135 -7.28 0.73 11.55
C LYS A 135 -6.93 1.31 12.91
N ASP A 136 -7.88 1.98 13.55
CA ASP A 136 -7.66 2.66 14.84
C ASP A 136 -6.48 3.64 14.76
N GLU A 137 -6.44 4.47 13.70
CA GLU A 137 -5.36 5.43 13.39
C GLU A 137 -3.99 4.81 13.11
N GLN A 138 -3.85 3.49 12.97
CA GLN A 138 -2.54 2.85 12.74
C GLN A 138 -2.47 2.23 11.34
N LEU A 139 -1.40 2.55 10.60
CA LEU A 139 -1.12 1.96 9.29
C LEU A 139 -0.90 0.44 9.44
N TRP A 140 -1.69 -0.36 8.72
CA TRP A 140 -1.58 -1.83 8.80
C TRP A 140 -1.54 -2.50 7.42
N LYS A 141 -1.94 -1.79 6.37
CA LYS A 141 -1.91 -2.29 5.00
C LYS A 141 -1.56 -1.19 4.00
N VAL A 142 -0.74 -1.54 3.02
CA VAL A 142 -0.52 -0.75 1.80
C VAL A 142 -0.94 -1.60 0.61
N LEU A 143 -1.82 -1.07 -0.23
CA LEU A 143 -2.30 -1.74 -1.43
C LEU A 143 -1.88 -0.93 -2.65
N VAL A 144 -1.18 -1.57 -3.58
CA VAL A 144 -0.81 -0.99 -4.87
C VAL A 144 -1.61 -1.69 -5.95
N ILE A 145 -2.40 -0.94 -6.71
CA ILE A 145 -3.22 -1.46 -7.81
C ILE A 145 -2.63 -0.94 -9.11
N TYR A 146 -2.22 -1.86 -9.98
CA TYR A 146 -1.71 -1.52 -11.30
C TYR A 146 -2.85 -1.34 -12.29
N SER A 147 -2.76 -0.30 -13.11
CA SER A 147 -3.74 -0.02 -14.16
C SER A 147 -3.90 -1.17 -15.15
N SER A 148 -5.03 -1.17 -15.85
CA SER A 148 -5.36 -2.17 -16.86
C SER A 148 -4.41 -2.20 -18.05
N ASN A 149 -3.61 -1.16 -18.25
CA ASN A 149 -2.53 -1.20 -19.23
C ASN A 149 -1.47 -2.23 -18.88
N VAL A 150 -1.06 -2.30 -17.62
CA VAL A 150 -0.06 -3.27 -17.15
C VAL A 150 -0.61 -4.69 -17.34
N ALA A 151 -1.85 -4.90 -16.93
CA ALA A 151 -2.51 -6.20 -17.05
C ALA A 151 -2.73 -6.65 -18.51
N ARG A 152 -2.83 -5.71 -19.46
CA ARG A 152 -2.95 -6.01 -20.90
C ARG A 152 -1.62 -6.39 -21.55
N GLN A 153 -0.50 -5.93 -21.00
CA GLN A 153 0.83 -6.17 -21.57
C GLN A 153 1.45 -7.48 -21.08
N LEU A 154 1.04 -7.96 -19.91
CA LEU A 154 1.66 -9.10 -19.24
C LEU A 154 0.58 -9.92 -18.54
N ASP A 155 0.65 -11.24 -18.70
CA ASP A 155 -0.20 -12.15 -17.93
C ASP A 155 0.21 -12.16 -16.45
N PHE A 156 -0.68 -12.67 -15.59
CA PHE A 156 -0.43 -12.61 -14.15
C PHE A 156 0.81 -13.43 -13.73
N ALA A 157 1.09 -14.54 -14.43
CA ALA A 157 2.28 -15.34 -14.18
C ALA A 157 3.56 -14.57 -14.51
N GLY A 158 3.59 -13.84 -15.64
CA GLY A 158 4.67 -12.95 -16.01
C GLY A 158 4.84 -11.81 -15.00
N PHE A 159 3.74 -11.22 -14.51
CA PHE A 159 3.78 -10.17 -13.48
C PHE A 159 4.41 -10.69 -12.19
N VAL A 160 3.99 -11.86 -11.71
CA VAL A 160 4.63 -12.54 -10.57
C VAL A 160 6.11 -12.81 -10.84
N GLY A 161 6.48 -13.21 -12.06
CA GLY A 161 7.87 -13.38 -12.47
C GLY A 161 8.72 -12.10 -12.33
N GLN A 162 8.15 -10.93 -12.65
CA GLN A 162 8.82 -9.64 -12.42
C GLN A 162 9.02 -9.35 -10.93
N VAL A 163 7.99 -9.62 -10.11
CA VAL A 163 8.11 -9.47 -8.64
C VAL A 163 9.18 -10.41 -8.09
N GLU A 164 9.27 -11.64 -8.59
CA GLU A 164 10.31 -12.60 -8.19
C GLU A 164 11.72 -12.14 -8.55
N GLY A 165 11.88 -11.50 -9.71
CA GLY A 165 13.17 -10.93 -10.13
C GLY A 165 13.72 -9.90 -9.13
N LYS A 166 12.84 -9.18 -8.41
CA LYS A 166 13.25 -8.16 -7.44
C LYS A 166 13.25 -8.62 -5.99
N ARG A 167 12.25 -9.42 -5.59
CA ARG A 167 12.01 -9.79 -4.18
C ARG A 167 12.45 -11.22 -3.86
N GLY A 168 13.04 -11.92 -4.83
CA GLY A 168 13.36 -13.33 -4.71
C GLY A 168 12.13 -14.22 -4.93
N LYS A 169 12.28 -15.53 -4.75
CA LYS A 169 11.19 -16.48 -4.98
C LYS A 169 10.05 -16.29 -4.00
N ALA A 170 8.82 -16.45 -4.49
CA ALA A 170 7.64 -16.43 -3.63
C ALA A 170 7.72 -17.57 -2.60
N ALA A 171 7.38 -17.26 -1.36
CA ALA A 171 7.25 -18.23 -0.28
C ALA A 171 6.10 -19.21 -0.52
N SER A 172 5.01 -18.74 -1.14
CA SER A 172 3.90 -19.59 -1.57
C SER A 172 3.23 -19.07 -2.84
N ARG A 173 2.52 -19.97 -3.52
CA ARG A 173 1.73 -19.69 -4.72
C ARG A 173 0.39 -20.39 -4.60
N GLN A 174 -0.67 -19.69 -4.95
CA GLN A 174 -2.02 -20.24 -4.99
C GLN A 174 -2.47 -20.36 -6.43
N MET A 175 -2.76 -21.59 -6.85
CA MET A 175 -3.37 -21.88 -8.15
C MET A 175 -4.89 -21.90 -8.02
N ASP A 176 -5.58 -21.66 -9.13
CA ASP A 176 -7.04 -21.81 -9.19
C ASP A 176 -7.40 -23.29 -8.93
N PRO A 177 -8.28 -23.59 -7.96
CA PRO A 177 -8.71 -24.96 -7.70
C PRO A 177 -9.39 -25.65 -8.89
N LYS A 178 -9.97 -24.86 -9.81
CA LYS A 178 -10.64 -25.34 -11.03
C LYS A 178 -9.71 -25.37 -12.24
N ASP A 179 -8.61 -24.63 -12.20
CA ASP A 179 -7.58 -24.60 -13.24
C ASP A 179 -6.19 -24.55 -12.60
N ALA A 180 -5.60 -25.74 -12.41
CA ALA A 180 -4.28 -25.89 -11.79
C ALA A 180 -3.13 -25.20 -12.55
N LYS A 181 -3.36 -24.69 -13.76
CA LYS A 181 -2.38 -23.90 -14.52
C LYS A 181 -2.53 -22.40 -14.32
N ARG A 182 -3.67 -21.94 -13.79
CA ARG A 182 -3.93 -20.53 -13.54
C ARG A 182 -3.43 -20.13 -12.16
N LEU A 183 -2.41 -19.28 -12.11
CA LEU A 183 -1.95 -18.65 -10.88
C LEU A 183 -2.95 -17.58 -10.44
N MET A 184 -3.38 -17.60 -9.18
CA MET A 184 -4.29 -16.60 -8.61
C MET A 184 -3.59 -15.66 -7.63
N SER A 185 -2.62 -16.17 -6.87
CA SER A 185 -1.85 -15.33 -5.96
C SER A 185 -0.45 -15.89 -5.71
N ALA A 186 0.44 -15.02 -5.25
CA ALA A 186 1.77 -15.39 -4.77
C ALA A 186 2.10 -14.57 -3.51
N THR A 187 2.83 -15.16 -2.57
CA THR A 187 3.14 -14.53 -1.28
C THR A 187 4.64 -14.48 -1.03
N TRP A 188 5.11 -13.35 -0.50
CA TRP A 188 6.46 -13.15 0.02
C TRP A 188 6.35 -12.65 1.45
N GLU A 189 7.38 -12.93 2.24
CA GLU A 189 7.47 -12.46 3.61
C GLU A 189 8.88 -12.07 3.96
N ASP A 190 9.00 -11.09 4.83
CA ASP A 190 10.16 -10.88 5.68
C ASP A 190 9.72 -10.87 7.16
N ASP A 191 10.56 -10.31 8.03
CA ASP A 191 10.31 -10.25 9.47
C ASP A 191 9.13 -9.34 9.82
N LEU A 192 8.87 -8.30 9.02
CA LEU A 192 7.90 -7.25 9.34
C LEU A 192 6.68 -7.26 8.41
N THR A 193 6.84 -7.70 7.17
CA THR A 193 5.85 -7.50 6.11
C THR A 193 5.53 -8.81 5.40
N ARG A 194 4.24 -9.05 5.18
CA ARG A 194 3.75 -10.01 4.19
C ARG A 194 3.31 -9.26 2.93
N LEU A 195 3.84 -9.63 1.79
CA LEU A 195 3.33 -9.22 0.48
C LEU A 195 2.49 -10.33 -0.11
N VAL A 196 1.26 -10.01 -0.49
CA VAL A 196 0.39 -10.86 -1.30
C VAL A 196 0.16 -10.18 -2.64
N VAL A 197 0.57 -10.85 -3.71
CA VAL A 197 0.29 -10.42 -5.09
C VAL A 197 -0.93 -11.20 -5.58
N GLN A 198 -1.94 -10.50 -6.10
CA GLN A 198 -3.24 -11.08 -6.45
C GLN A 198 -3.65 -10.77 -7.89
N ASP A 199 -4.18 -11.78 -8.56
CA ASP A 199 -4.88 -11.64 -9.83
C ASP A 199 -6.25 -11.01 -9.56
N ARG A 200 -6.44 -9.75 -9.99
CA ARG A 200 -7.74 -9.07 -9.99
C ARG A 200 -8.21 -8.80 -11.42
N SER A 201 -7.89 -9.69 -12.35
CA SER A 201 -8.24 -9.58 -13.78
C SER A 201 -9.73 -9.45 -14.07
N LEU A 202 -10.62 -9.83 -13.15
CA LEU A 202 -12.06 -9.52 -13.25
C LEU A 202 -12.34 -8.01 -13.34
N PHE A 203 -11.47 -7.21 -12.71
CA PHE A 203 -11.46 -5.75 -12.78
C PHE A 203 -10.37 -5.22 -13.73
N GLY A 204 -9.71 -6.11 -14.47
CA GLY A 204 -8.62 -5.78 -15.39
C GLY A 204 -7.36 -5.27 -14.70
N THR A 205 -7.09 -5.61 -13.44
CA THR A 205 -5.90 -5.11 -12.71
C THR A 205 -5.15 -6.22 -11.99
N TYR A 206 -3.93 -5.92 -11.56
CA TYR A 206 -3.17 -6.71 -10.60
C TYR A 206 -2.93 -5.89 -9.33
N ALA A 207 -2.96 -6.55 -8.19
CA ALA A 207 -2.78 -5.90 -6.90
C ALA A 207 -1.58 -6.47 -6.15
N MET A 208 -0.80 -5.59 -5.52
CA MET A 208 0.22 -5.93 -4.53
C MET A 208 -0.24 -5.41 -3.17
N MET A 209 -0.51 -6.32 -2.24
CA MET A 209 -0.97 -6.01 -0.89
C MET A 209 0.14 -6.29 0.11
N PHE A 210 0.65 -5.24 0.73
CA PHE A 210 1.64 -5.30 1.79
C PHE A 210 0.94 -5.16 3.14
N LEU A 211 1.18 -6.11 4.04
CA LEU A 211 0.54 -6.20 5.33
C LEU A 211 1.61 -6.14 6.42
N ASP A 212 1.35 -5.37 7.46
CA ASP A 212 2.03 -5.54 8.74
C ASP A 212 1.85 -7.00 9.20
N LYS A 213 2.94 -7.72 9.38
CA LYS A 213 2.90 -9.14 9.74
C LYS A 213 2.34 -9.37 11.14
N ALA A 214 2.58 -8.46 12.08
CA ALA A 214 2.12 -8.59 13.46
C ALA A 214 0.64 -8.23 13.62
N ARG A 215 0.20 -7.14 12.99
CA ARG A 215 -1.17 -6.62 13.13
C ARG A 215 -2.03 -6.85 11.89
N GLY A 216 -1.49 -6.57 10.72
CA GLY A 216 -2.24 -6.54 9.47
C GLY A 216 -2.65 -7.91 8.95
N VAL A 217 -1.78 -8.91 9.07
CA VAL A 217 -2.09 -10.29 8.67
C VAL A 217 -3.28 -10.87 9.45
N PRO A 218 -3.30 -10.84 10.79
CA PRO A 218 -4.48 -11.29 11.55
C PRO A 218 -5.76 -10.54 11.21
N ILE A 219 -5.67 -9.23 10.92
CA ILE A 219 -6.82 -8.43 10.49
C ILE A 219 -7.35 -8.94 9.15
N GLU A 220 -6.48 -9.14 8.17
CA GLU A 220 -6.90 -9.54 6.82
C GLU A 220 -7.46 -10.98 6.80
N GLU A 221 -6.80 -11.92 7.48
CA GLU A 221 -7.26 -13.32 7.56
C GLU A 221 -8.55 -13.47 8.39
N GLY A 222 -8.77 -12.61 9.38
CA GLY A 222 -9.99 -12.59 10.19
C GLY A 222 -11.21 -12.02 9.48
N ARG A 223 -11.07 -11.51 8.26
CA ARG A 223 -12.18 -10.91 7.51
C ARG A 223 -13.07 -11.98 6.89
N ALA A 224 -14.34 -11.95 7.28
CA ALA A 224 -15.37 -12.66 6.53
C ALA A 224 -15.50 -12.07 5.10
N PRO A 225 -15.75 -12.91 4.07
CA PRO A 225 -16.11 -12.45 2.74
C PRO A 225 -17.33 -11.51 2.83
N ARG A 226 -17.29 -10.38 2.11
CA ARG A 226 -18.45 -9.47 2.07
C ARG A 226 -19.58 -10.18 1.31
N ALA A 227 -20.69 -10.45 2.00
CA ALA A 227 -21.86 -11.13 1.42
C ALA A 227 -22.47 -10.41 0.19
N ASN A 228 -22.20 -9.12 0.01
CA ASN A 228 -22.74 -8.27 -1.07
C ASN A 228 -21.65 -7.56 -1.91
N ALA A 229 -20.39 -8.05 -1.92
CA ALA A 229 -19.29 -7.35 -2.62
C ALA A 229 -19.47 -7.22 -4.15
N LEU A 230 -20.43 -7.95 -4.73
CA LEU A 230 -20.59 -8.12 -6.17
C LEU A 230 -21.88 -7.52 -6.73
N GLN A 231 -22.66 -6.74 -5.97
CA GLN A 231 -23.75 -5.98 -6.60
C GLN A 231 -23.16 -4.69 -7.17
N PRO A 232 -23.12 -4.52 -8.51
CA PRO A 232 -22.80 -3.24 -9.11
C PRO A 232 -23.96 -2.31 -8.77
N VAL A 233 -23.82 -1.56 -7.68
CA VAL A 233 -24.69 -0.42 -7.45
C VAL A 233 -24.19 0.64 -8.43
N ALA A 234 -24.99 0.96 -9.44
CA ALA A 234 -24.70 2.06 -10.35
C ALA A 234 -24.56 3.35 -9.53
N ASP A 235 -23.32 3.73 -9.25
CA ASP A 235 -22.95 4.91 -8.49
C ASP A 235 -21.93 5.66 -9.34
N ALA A 236 -22.30 6.84 -9.84
CA ALA A 236 -21.49 7.61 -10.77
C ALA A 236 -20.08 7.93 -10.21
N ARG A 237 -19.90 7.94 -8.87
CA ARG A 237 -18.59 8.09 -8.24
C ARG A 237 -17.76 6.81 -8.27
N ALA A 238 -18.40 5.65 -8.14
CA ALA A 238 -17.73 4.37 -8.28
C ALA A 238 -17.31 4.14 -9.74
N ASP A 239 -18.21 4.47 -10.67
CA ASP A 239 -17.94 4.41 -12.10
C ASP A 239 -16.79 5.35 -12.49
N SER A 240 -16.71 6.56 -11.91
CA SER A 240 -15.58 7.47 -12.16
C SER A 240 -14.27 6.93 -11.59
N MET A 241 -14.26 6.33 -10.39
CA MET A 241 -13.04 5.75 -9.81
C MET A 241 -12.53 4.54 -10.62
N ILE A 242 -13.44 3.70 -11.11
CA ILE A 242 -13.10 2.59 -12.01
C ILE A 242 -12.58 3.15 -13.34
N ALA A 243 -13.25 4.18 -13.88
CA ALA A 243 -12.84 4.85 -15.10
C ALA A 243 -11.46 5.52 -14.96
N ASP A 244 -11.15 6.19 -13.86
CA ASP A 244 -9.84 6.83 -13.64
C ASP A 244 -8.71 5.79 -13.68
N ILE A 245 -8.90 4.64 -13.01
CA ILE A 245 -7.95 3.51 -13.06
C ILE A 245 -7.79 2.94 -14.47
N MET A 246 -8.87 2.98 -15.27
CA MET A 246 -8.90 2.47 -16.64
C MET A 246 -8.45 3.49 -17.70
N ALA A 247 -8.55 4.81 -17.42
CA ALA A 247 -8.36 5.90 -18.36
C ALA A 247 -7.00 6.61 -18.21
N GLU A 248 -6.40 6.65 -17.01
CA GLU A 248 -5.09 7.28 -16.77
C GLU A 248 -3.89 6.47 -17.34
N GLY A 249 -4.17 5.46 -18.16
CA GLY A 249 -3.21 4.76 -19.00
C GLY A 249 -2.71 5.53 -20.24
N GLY A 250 -2.84 6.86 -20.27
CA GLY A 250 -2.46 7.71 -21.40
C GLY A 250 -0.99 8.10 -21.43
N GLY A 251 -0.08 7.12 -21.51
CA GLY A 251 1.36 7.37 -21.67
C GLY A 251 2.08 6.11 -22.13
N ALA A 252 2.41 6.06 -23.43
CA ALA A 252 3.24 5.00 -23.99
C ALA A 252 4.69 5.18 -23.49
N GLU A 253 5.00 4.66 -22.31
CA GLU A 253 6.38 4.57 -21.82
C GLU A 253 6.73 3.13 -21.45
N ASN A 254 7.78 2.62 -22.08
CA ASN A 254 8.31 1.24 -21.94
C ASN A 254 8.95 0.97 -20.57
N ASN A 255 8.62 1.74 -19.52
CA ASN A 255 9.24 1.64 -18.21
C ASN A 255 8.24 1.31 -17.09
N VAL A 256 7.33 0.39 -17.41
CA VAL A 256 6.36 -0.17 -16.47
C VAL A 256 7.09 -0.96 -15.36
N VAL A 257 8.22 -1.59 -15.68
CA VAL A 257 9.02 -2.44 -14.77
C VAL A 257 9.72 -1.63 -13.66
N ASP A 258 10.32 -0.47 -13.96
CA ASP A 258 10.97 0.36 -12.93
C ASP A 258 9.92 1.05 -12.02
N LYS A 259 8.77 1.40 -12.59
CA LYS A 259 7.64 2.02 -11.87
C LYS A 259 6.86 1.00 -11.02
N ILE A 260 6.78 -0.27 -11.43
CA ILE A 260 6.26 -1.38 -10.59
C ILE A 260 7.07 -1.55 -9.32
N THR A 261 8.35 -1.16 -9.33
CA THR A 261 9.29 -1.64 -8.33
C THR A 261 9.89 -0.57 -7.41
N GLY A 262 9.68 0.72 -7.66
CA GLY A 262 10.02 1.79 -6.71
C GLY A 262 11.47 2.30 -6.71
N GLN A 263 12.24 2.09 -7.78
CA GLN A 263 13.48 2.85 -8.04
C GLN A 263 13.63 3.15 -9.53
N ALA A 264 14.04 4.38 -9.84
CA ALA A 264 14.41 4.78 -11.20
C ALA A 264 15.82 4.30 -11.53
N HIS A 265 15.98 3.51 -12.59
CA HIS A 265 17.28 3.31 -13.22
C HIS A 265 17.40 4.26 -14.42
N ALA A 266 18.46 5.06 -14.45
CA ALA A 266 18.91 5.67 -15.69
C ALA A 266 19.51 4.55 -16.54
N VAL A 267 18.73 4.02 -17.48
CA VAL A 267 19.28 3.16 -18.54
C VAL A 267 19.88 4.09 -19.57
N GLU A 268 21.21 4.24 -19.51
CA GLU A 268 21.98 4.73 -20.66
C GLU A 268 21.92 3.63 -21.72
N LEU A 269 21.01 3.81 -22.67
CA LEU A 269 20.99 2.99 -23.88
C LEU A 269 22.19 3.41 -24.71
N GLU A 270 23.30 2.68 -24.57
CA GLU A 270 24.27 2.59 -25.66
C GLU A 270 23.52 2.04 -26.87
N MET A 271 23.08 2.95 -27.75
CA MET A 271 22.66 2.60 -29.09
C MET A 271 23.87 2.00 -29.79
N GLY A 272 23.92 0.66 -29.82
CA GLY A 272 24.87 -0.09 -30.63
C GLY A 272 24.84 0.47 -32.05
N GLY A 273 25.96 1.07 -32.45
CA GLY A 273 26.18 1.63 -33.77
C GLY A 273 25.99 0.54 -34.83
N GLY A 274 24.83 0.55 -35.48
CA GLY A 274 24.63 -0.13 -36.74
C GLY A 274 25.31 0.69 -37.83
N ASP A 275 26.29 0.08 -38.50
CA ASP A 275 26.91 0.57 -39.72
C ASP A 275 25.84 0.98 -40.75
N LEU A 276 25.61 2.28 -40.88
CA LEU A 276 24.90 2.86 -42.01
C LEU A 276 25.92 3.08 -43.13
N LEU A 277 25.85 2.24 -44.16
CA LEU A 277 26.55 2.46 -45.43
C LEU A 277 26.19 3.84 -46.00
N PRO A 278 27.18 4.61 -46.52
CA PRO A 278 26.93 5.97 -46.98
C PRO A 278 26.23 6.00 -48.34
N LEU A 279 25.07 6.65 -48.40
CA LEU A 279 24.50 7.18 -49.64
C LEU A 279 25.34 8.38 -50.08
N ARG A 280 26.18 8.19 -51.10
CA ARG A 280 26.75 9.30 -51.88
C ARG A 280 25.78 9.70 -52.99
N ARG A 281 25.52 11.00 -53.09
CA ARG A 281 25.06 11.66 -54.32
C ARG A 281 26.12 11.54 -55.40
#